data_AF-A0A2C1KG45-F1
#
_entry.id   AF-A0A2C1KG45-F1
#
_cell.length_a   1.000
_cell.length_b   1.000
_cell.length_c   1.000
_cell.angle_alpha   90.00
_cell.angle_beta   90.00
_cell.angle_gamma   90.00
#
_symmetry.space_group_name_H-M   'P 1'
#
loop_
_entity.id
_entity.type
_entity.pdbx_description
1 polymer ?
#
loop_
_entity_poly.entity_id
_entity_poly.type
_entity_poly.pdbx_seq_one_letter_code
_entity_poly.pdbx_strand_id
1 'polypeptide(L)' 'MPVVQFVENNTVVLTQLLEQPPSENENIKIKGRKAKVSNVKFTDDNVVYVYVIFDKVIKNNPANDPKKKKR' A
#
# COMPACT_ATOMS: atom_id res chain seq x y z
N MET A 1 -18.61 -7.60 11.02
CA MET A 1 -17.31 -7.03 10.64
C MET A 1 -16.93 -7.60 9.29
N PRO A 2 -16.75 -6.79 8.24
CA PRO A 2 -16.33 -7.27 6.93
C PRO A 2 -14.84 -7.69 6.91
N VAL A 3 -14.51 -8.64 6.02
CA VAL A 3 -13.13 -8.97 5.69
C VAL A 3 -12.66 -7.98 4.63
N VAL A 4 -11.68 -7.14 4.98
CA VAL A 4 -11.10 -6.15 4.06
C VAL A 4 -9.87 -6.74 3.41
N GLN A 5 -9.88 -6.79 2.09
CA GLN A 5 -8.76 -7.21 1.25
C GLN A 5 -8.20 -6.01 0.51
N PHE A 6 -6.98 -5.61 0.86
CA PHE A 6 -6.24 -4.57 0.15
C PHE A 6 -5.61 -5.17 -1.10
N VAL A 7 -5.89 -4.57 -2.26
CA VAL A 7 -5.46 -5.06 -3.57
C VAL A 7 -4.63 -4.00 -4.28
N GLU A 8 -3.46 -4.38 -4.78
CA GLU A 8 -2.63 -3.57 -5.67
C GLU A 8 -2.28 -4.41 -6.91
N ASN A 9 -2.50 -3.89 -8.11
CA ASN A 9 -2.16 -4.57 -9.38
C ASN A 9 -2.61 -6.05 -9.42
N ASN A 10 -3.87 -6.31 -9.06
CA ASN A 10 -4.48 -7.64 -8.96
C ASN A 10 -3.84 -8.59 -7.92
N THR A 11 -3.02 -8.07 -7.01
CA THR A 11 -2.40 -8.84 -5.92
C THR A 11 -2.96 -8.39 -4.58
N VAL A 12 -3.42 -9.34 -3.76
CA VAL A 12 -3.85 -9.05 -2.38
C VAL A 12 -2.61 -8.81 -1.52
N VAL A 13 -2.45 -7.59 -1.02
CA VAL A 13 -1.27 -7.18 -0.24
C VAL A 13 -1.47 -7.35 1.26
N LEU A 14 -2.72 -7.24 1.74
CA LEU A 14 -3.10 -7.40 3.14
C LEU A 14 -4.57 -7.83 3.21
N THR A 15 -4.86 -8.77 4.10
CA THR A 15 -6.23 -9.15 4.45
C THR A 15 -6.40 -8.96 5.94
N GLN A 16 -7.45 -8.24 6.35
CA GLN A 16 -7.71 -7.96 7.74
C GLN A 16 -9.21 -7.83 8.00
N LEU A 17 -9.65 -8.27 9.17
CA LEU A 17 -10.99 -7.99 9.69
C LEU A 17 -11.01 -6.56 10.25
N LEU A 18 -11.83 -5.70 9.66
CA LEU A 18 -12.01 -4.31 10.09
C LEU A 18 -13.49 -4.07 10.35
N GLU A 19 -13.80 -3.27 11.37
CA GLU A 19 -15.18 -2.87 11.64
C GLU A 19 -15.72 -1.96 10.53
N GLN A 20 -14.87 -1.04 10.06
CA GLN A 20 -15.19 -0.09 9.01
C GLN A 20 -14.08 -0.12 7.94
N PRO A 21 -14.43 -0.27 6.65
CA PRO A 21 -13.45 -0.15 5.57
C PRO A 21 -13.02 1.32 5.40
N PRO A 22 -11.79 1.56 4.90
CA PRO A 22 -11.31 2.91 4.61
C PRO A 22 -12.10 3.54 3.47
N SER A 23 -12.08 4.87 3.41
CA SER A 23 -12.80 5.65 2.39
C SER A 23 -11.98 5.82 1.11
N GLU A 24 -12.66 6.10 0.00
CA GLU A 24 -11.97 6.47 -1.24
C GLU A 24 -11.11 7.72 -1.06
N ASN A 25 -9.96 7.77 -1.73
CA ASN A 25 -8.96 8.84 -1.62
C ASN A 25 -8.26 8.99 -0.26
N GLU A 26 -8.51 8.10 0.69
CA GLU A 26 -7.86 8.14 1.99
C GLU A 26 -6.37 7.73 1.89
N ASN A 27 -5.52 8.43 2.64
CA ASN A 27 -4.09 8.10 2.77
C ASN A 27 -3.90 7.14 3.94
N ILE A 28 -3.43 5.93 3.63
CA ILE A 28 -3.27 4.84 4.59
C ILE A 28 -1.85 4.30 4.58
N LYS A 29 -1.51 3.54 5.61
CA LYS A 29 -0.20 2.87 5.71
C LYS A 29 -0.41 1.38 5.83
N ILE A 30 -0.04 0.64 4.79
CA ILE A 30 -0.16 -0.82 4.75
C ILE A 30 1.23 -1.43 4.86
N LYS A 31 1.45 -2.28 5.88
CA LYS A 31 2.73 -2.98 6.13
C LYS A 31 3.94 -2.04 6.08
N GLY A 32 3.85 -0.89 6.73
CA GLY A 32 4.95 0.08 6.78
C GLY A 32 5.05 1.03 5.58
N ARG A 33 4.36 0.74 4.47
CA ARG A 33 4.41 1.54 3.23
C ARG A 33 3.22 2.49 3.12
N LYS A 34 3.47 3.71 2.64
CA LYS A 34 2.42 4.69 2.37
C LYS A 34 1.65 4.28 1.11
N ALA A 35 0.34 4.38 1.17
CA ALA A 35 -0.56 4.08 0.07
C ALA A 35 -1.77 5.01 0.10
N LYS A 36 -2.40 5.17 -1.06
CA LYS A 36 -3.67 5.89 -1.22
C LYS A 36 -4.75 4.94 -1.71
N VAL A 37 -5.94 5.01 -1.12
CA VAL A 37 -7.10 4.24 -1.58
C VAL A 37 -7.60 4.83 -2.91
N SER A 38 -7.68 3.99 -3.94
CA SER A 38 -8.18 4.39 -5.26
C SER A 38 -9.64 4.02 -5.48
N ASN A 39 -10.10 2.87 -4.96
CA ASN A 39 -11.46 2.39 -5.14
C ASN A 39 -11.84 1.42 -4.01
N VAL A 40 -13.11 1.45 -3.59
CA VAL A 40 -13.65 0.49 -2.62
C VAL A 40 -14.81 -0.27 -3.23
N LYS A 41 -14.69 -1.60 -3.33
CA LYS A 41 -15.70 -2.49 -3.88
C LYS A 41 -16.25 -3.42 -2.81
N PHE A 42 -17.54 -3.27 -2.55
CA PHE A 42 -18.30 -4.18 -1.69
C PHE A 42 -18.73 -5.42 -2.50
N THR A 43 -18.56 -6.60 -1.91
CA THR A 43 -19.02 -7.88 -2.49
C THR A 43 -20.05 -8.50 -1.54
N ASP A 44 -20.94 -9.32 -2.09
CA ASP A 44 -22.07 -9.92 -1.36
C ASP A 44 -21.63 -10.80 -0.16
N ASP A 45 -20.40 -11.34 -0.18
CA ASP A 45 -19.87 -12.29 0.81
C ASP A 45 -19.29 -11.65 2.10
N ASN A 46 -19.71 -10.44 2.48
CA ASN A 46 -19.07 -9.66 3.57
C ASN A 46 -17.57 -9.37 3.35
N VAL A 47 -17.10 -9.48 2.10
CA VAL A 47 -15.73 -9.15 1.71
C VAL A 47 -15.72 -7.78 1.02
N VAL A 48 -14.80 -6.92 1.44
CA VAL A 48 -14.59 -5.60 0.83
C VAL A 48 -13.21 -5.57 0.19
N TYR A 49 -13.17 -5.34 -1.13
CA TYR A 49 -11.94 -5.14 -1.87
C TYR A 49 -11.59 -3.66 -1.87
N VAL A 50 -10.44 -3.32 -1.31
CA VAL A 50 -9.92 -1.95 -1.26
C VAL A 50 -8.72 -1.88 -2.21
N TYR A 51 -8.90 -1.22 -3.34
CA TYR A 51 -7.82 -0.99 -4.27
C TYR A 51 -6.95 0.15 -3.78
N VAL A 52 -5.64 -0.09 -3.75
CA VAL A 52 -4.66 0.86 -3.21
C VAL A 52 -3.51 1.06 -4.19
N ILE A 53 -2.97 2.27 -4.18
CA ILE A 53 -1.79 2.66 -4.94
C ILE A 53 -0.70 3.00 -3.93
N PHE A 54 0.40 2.25 -3.92
CA PHE A 54 1.52 2.55 -3.05
C PHE A 54 2.40 3.66 -3.62
N ASP A 55 2.95 4.48 -2.73
CA ASP A 55 3.97 5.44 -3.11
C ASP A 55 5.24 4.71 -3.55
N LYS A 56 5.88 5.21 -4.62
CA LYS A 56 7.13 4.65 -5.11
C LYS A 56 8.19 4.74 -4.02
N VAL A 57 8.72 3.59 -3.59
CA VAL A 57 9.85 3.54 -2.66
C VAL A 57 11.10 3.99 -3.41
N ILE A 58 11.46 5.27 -3.25
CA ILE A 58 12.74 5.79 -3.75
C ILE A 58 13.83 5.19 -2.86
N LYS A 59 14.48 4.13 -3.35
CA LYS A 59 15.74 3.69 -2.77
C LYS A 59 16.77 4.77 -3.10
N ASN A 60 17.15 5.57 -2.11
CA ASN A 60 18.33 6.41 -2.22
C ASN A 60 19.51 5.48 -2.43
N ASN A 61 19.94 5.33 -3.69
CA ASN A 61 21.13 4.57 -4.02
C ASN A 61 22.32 5.40 -3.52
N PRO A 62 23.12 4.95 -2.54
CA PRO A 62 24.37 5.61 -2.20
C PRO A 62 25.39 5.22 -3.29
N ALA A 63 25.18 5.71 -4.51
CA ALA A 63 26.12 5.51 -5.60
C ALA A 63 27.32 6.46 -5.44
N ASN A 64 28.41 5.86 -4.97
CA ASN A 64 29.80 6.17 -5.31
C ASN A 64 30.31 7.57 -4.93
N ASP A 65 31.04 7.64 -3.82
CA ASP A 65 31.94 8.76 -3.54
C ASP A 65 33.34 8.42 -4.10
N PRO A 66 33.75 8.92 -5.28
CA PRO A 66 35.08 8.69 -5.82
C PRO A 66 36.14 9.67 -5.26
N LYS A 67 36.01 10.18 -4.02
CA LYS A 67 36.98 11.17 -3.47
C LYS A 67 38.02 10.65 -2.47
N LYS A 68 38.35 9.35 -2.47
CA LYS A 68 39.53 8.85 -1.74
C LYS A 68 40.59 8.23 -2.66
N LYS A 69 41.16 9.03 -3.57
CA LYS A 69 42.55 8.81 -4.01
C LYS A 69 43.48 9.57 -3.08
N LYS A 70 44.12 8.84 -2.16
CA LYS A 70 45.27 9.34 -1.39
C LYS A 70 46.39 9.71 -2.39
N ARG A 71 46.80 10.97 -2.40
CA ARG A 71 48.14 11.40 -2.84
C ARG A 71 48.97 11.64 -1.60
#